data_AF-K1YGS7-F1
#
_entry.id   AF-K1YGS7-F1
#
_cell.length_a   1.000
_cell.length_b   1.000
_cell.length_c   1.000
_cell.angle_alpha   90.00
_cell.angle_beta   90.00
_cell.angle_gamma   90.00
#
_symmetry.space_group_name_H-M   'P 1'
#
loop_
_entity.id
_entity.type
_entity.pdbx_description
1 polymer ?
#
loop_
_entity_poly.entity_id
_entity_poly.type
_entity_poly.pdbx_seq_one_letter_code
_entity_poly.pdbx_strand_id
1 'polypeptide(L)'
;MNGKRASWLSAILVFLLLAGGCATTQKTPQTVSFQVQPLAMNTWRQKTHNLVFVLDASSSMVERFNGVEKFTIGRDFLANFNETVPDLPLQAALRSFGHSSAFSEKSTVLNYGLAEYSRAGIDGALASIIPAGGPSPMSASLKAVAGDLKDSEGKIAMVLVSDGKDIDNAPLTVARELKTQYGDRLCIYTVLVGYDGDGRALLSSLSQVTGCGLAVNAMDITTGAAMADFVADVLLRKVEAVALPEMSKAGTWVFKDIKFELDKAVLMQSSYPRLNEIVKILKAHSDIKVEIQGHTDSTASDAYNLDLSRRRAQTVMKYLQSKGVAASRMTAKGYGESRPIDSNGTEQGRSNNRRVELKPMK
;
A
#
# COMPACT_ATOMS: atom_id res chain seq x y z
N MET A 1 65.37 65.77 67.45
CA MET A 1 64.11 66.49 67.78
C MET A 1 62.94 65.56 67.49
N ASN A 2 61.96 65.62 68.39
CA ASN A 2 60.78 64.77 68.56
C ASN A 2 59.81 64.62 67.38
N GLY A 3 59.03 63.53 67.40
CA GLY A 3 57.64 63.47 66.90
C GLY A 3 57.29 62.16 66.16
N LYS A 4 57.03 61.02 66.82
CA LYS A 4 55.74 60.48 67.34
C LYS A 4 54.58 60.33 66.32
N ARG A 5 54.07 59.08 66.27
CA ARG A 5 52.67 58.60 66.03
C ARG A 5 52.20 58.53 64.56
N ALA A 6 51.37 57.58 64.10
CA ALA A 6 50.74 56.37 64.65
C ALA A 6 50.16 55.53 63.48
N SER A 7 49.90 54.24 63.75
CA SER A 7 48.85 53.31 63.23
C SER A 7 48.03 53.78 62.01
N TRP A 8 47.72 52.99 60.98
CA TRP A 8 46.78 51.86 60.99
C TRP A 8 46.92 51.02 59.70
N LEU A 9 46.86 49.70 59.85
CA LEU A 9 46.69 48.71 58.79
C LEU A 9 45.30 48.85 58.15
N SER A 10 45.27 49.11 56.84
CA SER A 10 44.06 48.94 56.02
C SER A 10 44.28 47.78 55.06
N ALA A 11 43.70 46.62 55.39
CA ALA A 11 43.60 45.47 54.51
C ALA A 11 42.68 45.81 53.33
N ILE A 12 43.21 45.74 52.11
CA ILE A 12 42.42 45.84 50.88
C ILE A 12 41.78 44.47 50.65
N LEU A 13 40.48 44.39 50.91
CA LEU A 13 39.63 43.24 50.62
C LEU A 13 39.39 43.20 49.09
N VAL A 14 39.97 42.21 48.41
CA VAL A 14 39.64 41.92 47.00
C VAL A 14 38.27 41.26 46.96
N PHE A 15 37.24 42.03 46.60
CA PHE A 15 35.89 41.53 46.34
C PHE A 15 35.88 40.84 44.97
N LEU A 16 35.91 39.50 44.98
CA LEU A 16 35.67 38.67 43.80
C LEU A 16 34.17 38.72 43.47
N LEU A 17 33.79 39.57 42.51
CA LEU A 17 32.46 39.60 41.90
C LEU A 17 32.26 38.32 41.08
N LEU A 18 31.60 37.33 41.67
CA LEU A 18 31.01 36.21 40.94
C LEU A 18 29.83 36.74 40.11
N ALA A 19 30.10 37.07 38.85
CA ALA A 19 29.04 37.28 37.86
C ALA A 19 28.36 35.93 37.60
N GLY A 20 27.30 35.65 38.34
CA GLY A 20 26.34 34.60 38.02
C GLY A 20 25.61 34.95 36.74
N GLY A 21 26.21 34.60 35.60
CA GLY A 21 25.50 34.62 34.32
C GLY A 21 24.38 33.59 34.38
N CYS A 22 23.13 34.05 34.36
CA CYS A 22 22.00 33.20 34.02
C CYS A 22 22.21 32.69 32.60
N ALA A 23 22.79 31.51 32.46
CA ALA A 23 22.73 30.74 31.22
C ALA A 23 21.27 30.36 31.02
N THR A 24 20.54 31.19 30.28
CA THR A 24 19.29 30.79 29.66
C THR A 24 19.62 29.62 28.76
N THR A 25 19.25 28.42 29.18
CA THR A 25 19.22 27.23 28.32
C THR A 25 18.28 27.55 27.17
N GLN A 26 18.84 28.01 26.05
CA GLN A 26 18.15 27.97 24.77
C GLN A 26 17.77 26.50 24.56
N LYS A 27 16.47 26.20 24.67
CA LYS A 27 15.91 24.95 24.16
C LYS A 27 16.37 24.86 22.71
N THR A 28 17.31 23.98 22.44
CA THR A 28 17.66 23.56 21.09
C THR A 28 16.32 23.21 20.40
N PRO A 29 15.98 23.82 19.25
CA PRO A 29 14.79 23.41 18.52
C PRO A 29 14.86 21.91 18.31
N GLN A 30 13.92 21.17 18.89
CA GLN A 30 13.81 19.74 18.61
C GLN A 30 13.51 19.62 17.12
N THR A 31 14.49 19.16 16.34
CA THR A 31 14.27 18.73 14.96
C THR A 31 13.26 17.60 15.03
N VAL A 32 12.00 17.87 14.65
CA VAL A 32 10.98 16.82 14.51
C VAL A 32 11.41 15.97 13.32
N SER A 33 12.19 14.93 13.59
CA SER A 33 12.60 13.96 12.57
C SER A 33 11.36 13.21 12.10
N PHE A 34 11.22 13.02 10.79
CA PHE A 34 10.18 12.17 10.22
C PHE A 34 10.23 10.78 10.87
N GLN A 35 9.09 10.32 11.40
CA GLN A 35 8.96 8.98 12.00
C GLN A 35 8.17 8.10 11.06
N VAL A 36 8.80 7.04 10.54
CA VAL A 36 8.14 6.08 9.63
C VAL A 36 7.02 5.35 10.38
N GLN A 37 5.83 5.29 9.77
CA GLN A 37 4.71 4.49 10.26
C GLN A 37 4.59 3.22 9.40
N PRO A 38 4.80 2.00 9.96
CA PRO A 38 4.68 0.76 9.19
C PRO A 38 3.25 0.47 8.73
N LEU A 39 3.12 -0.10 7.52
CA LEU A 39 1.85 -0.56 6.96
C LEU A 39 1.51 -1.99 7.41
N ALA A 40 0.30 -2.19 7.93
CA ALA A 40 -0.17 -3.50 8.40
C ALA A 40 -0.60 -4.41 7.24
N MET A 41 0.30 -5.26 6.75
CA MET A 41 0.11 -6.06 5.51
C MET A 41 -1.04 -7.08 5.49
N ASN A 42 -1.71 -7.36 6.63
CA ASN A 42 -2.81 -8.33 6.69
C ASN A 42 -4.07 -7.91 5.90
N THR A 43 -4.31 -6.61 5.76
CA THR A 43 -5.50 -6.02 5.11
C THR A 43 -5.22 -5.47 3.71
N TRP A 44 -3.97 -5.55 3.26
CA TRP A 44 -3.53 -4.98 1.99
C TRP A 44 -2.98 -6.05 1.06
N ARG A 45 -3.05 -5.77 -0.24
CA ARG A 45 -2.34 -6.55 -1.26
C ARG A 45 -1.59 -5.58 -2.16
N GLN A 46 -0.45 -6.05 -2.66
CA GLN A 46 0.30 -5.34 -3.68
C GLN A 46 -0.60 -5.03 -4.88
N LYS A 47 -0.62 -3.76 -5.26
CA LYS A 47 -1.28 -3.24 -6.46
C LYS A 47 -0.25 -2.99 -7.57
N THR A 48 0.93 -2.52 -7.19
CA THR A 48 1.96 -1.99 -8.09
C THR A 48 3.14 -2.96 -8.21
N HIS A 49 3.69 -3.11 -9.41
CA HIS A 49 4.85 -3.96 -9.69
C HIS A 49 6.09 -3.12 -10.07
N ASN A 50 5.87 -2.00 -10.76
CA ASN A 50 6.92 -1.06 -11.16
C ASN A 50 6.65 0.31 -10.54
N LEU A 51 7.61 0.82 -9.77
CA LEU A 51 7.57 2.13 -9.13
C LEU A 51 8.56 3.07 -9.81
N VAL A 52 8.06 4.11 -10.48
CA VAL A 52 8.90 5.08 -11.17
C VAL A 52 8.80 6.42 -10.46
N PHE A 53 9.92 6.92 -9.96
CA PHE A 53 10.01 8.27 -9.45
C PHE A 53 10.48 9.21 -10.56
N VAL A 54 9.82 10.36 -10.68
CA VAL A 54 10.23 11.46 -11.57
C VAL A 54 10.39 12.71 -10.72
N LEU A 55 11.61 13.22 -10.59
CA LEU A 55 11.93 14.39 -9.77
C LEU A 55 12.29 15.59 -10.64
N ASP A 56 11.58 16.69 -10.45
CA ASP A 56 11.94 17.99 -10.98
C ASP A 56 13.15 18.56 -10.22
N ALA A 57 14.21 18.86 -10.96
CA ALA A 57 15.43 19.48 -10.48
C ALA A 57 15.74 20.76 -11.28
N SER A 58 14.73 21.41 -11.85
CA SER A 58 14.86 22.65 -12.63
C SER A 58 15.19 23.89 -11.78
N SER A 59 15.43 25.03 -12.44
CA SER A 59 15.69 26.31 -11.77
C SER A 59 14.54 26.79 -10.88
N SER A 60 13.27 26.51 -11.24
CA SER A 60 12.12 26.89 -10.41
C SER A 60 12.15 26.18 -9.05
N MET A 61 12.72 24.97 -9.01
CA MET A 61 12.88 24.19 -7.78
C MET A 61 13.99 24.73 -6.86
N VAL A 62 14.87 25.63 -7.32
CA VAL A 62 15.86 26.31 -6.46
C VAL A 62 15.23 27.45 -5.65
N GLU A 63 14.05 27.94 -6.07
CA GLU A 63 13.34 28.96 -5.31
C GLU A 63 12.95 28.43 -3.91
N ARG A 64 12.95 29.34 -2.94
CA ARG A 64 12.63 29.01 -1.55
C ARG A 64 11.14 29.08 -1.29
N PHE A 65 10.66 28.09 -0.55
CA PHE A 65 9.32 27.99 -0.02
C PHE A 65 9.42 27.75 1.50
N ASN A 66 8.82 28.64 2.30
CA ASN A 66 8.97 28.65 3.77
C ASN A 66 10.43 28.59 4.27
N GLY A 67 11.35 29.22 3.53
CA GLY A 67 12.77 29.29 3.87
C GLY A 67 13.60 28.08 3.44
N VAL A 68 12.99 27.05 2.86
CA VAL A 68 13.66 25.84 2.34
C VAL A 68 13.56 25.80 0.82
N GLU A 69 14.60 25.33 0.13
CA GLU A 69 14.54 25.16 -1.33
C GLU A 69 13.50 24.11 -1.71
N LYS A 70 12.66 24.40 -2.72
CA LYS A 70 11.64 23.45 -3.18
C LYS A 70 12.25 22.11 -3.61
N PHE A 71 13.42 22.12 -4.23
CA PHE A 71 14.16 20.92 -4.60
C PHE A 71 14.45 20.03 -3.39
N THR A 72 14.88 20.63 -2.27
CA THR A 72 15.10 19.90 -1.01
C THR A 72 13.80 19.28 -0.51
N ILE A 73 12.69 20.03 -0.52
CA ILE A 73 11.37 19.51 -0.13
C ILE A 73 10.97 18.31 -1.00
N GLY A 74 11.14 18.42 -2.33
CA GLY A 74 10.79 17.35 -3.27
C GLY A 74 11.66 16.10 -3.10
N ARG A 75 12.97 16.27 -2.92
CA ARG A 75 13.90 15.16 -2.65
C ARG A 75 13.59 14.48 -1.31
N ASP A 76 13.37 15.25 -0.26
CA ASP A 76 13.09 14.73 1.07
C ASP A 76 11.72 14.04 1.12
N PHE A 77 10.74 14.51 0.34
CA PHE A 77 9.46 13.80 0.15
C PHE A 77 9.70 12.40 -0.43
N LEU A 78 10.52 12.27 -1.48
CA LEU A 78 10.83 10.97 -2.08
C LEU A 78 11.66 10.08 -1.16
N ALA A 79 12.57 10.63 -0.37
CA ALA A 79 13.30 9.89 0.65
C ALA A 79 12.35 9.35 1.72
N ASN A 80 11.42 10.17 2.22
CA ASN A 80 10.40 9.74 3.20
C ASN A 80 9.44 8.70 2.61
N PHE A 81 9.05 8.85 1.33
CA PHE A 81 8.30 7.82 0.61
C PHE A 81 9.08 6.52 0.57
N ASN A 82 10.35 6.55 0.15
CA ASN A 82 11.24 5.40 0.05
C ASN A 82 11.38 4.69 1.41
N GLU A 83 11.51 5.46 2.49
CA GLU A 83 11.57 4.94 3.85
C GLU A 83 10.25 4.30 4.32
N THR A 84 9.13 4.64 3.69
CA THR A 84 7.80 4.14 4.07
C THR A 84 7.35 2.95 3.21
N VAL A 85 8.05 2.64 2.11
CA VAL A 85 7.74 1.48 1.25
C VAL A 85 7.82 0.17 2.07
N PRO A 86 6.75 -0.64 2.14
CA PRO A 86 6.81 -1.93 2.83
C PRO A 86 7.63 -2.95 2.03
N ASP A 87 8.02 -4.05 2.65
CA ASP A 87 8.73 -5.14 1.98
C ASP A 87 7.84 -5.76 0.88
N LEU A 88 8.14 -5.43 -0.37
CA LEU A 88 7.37 -5.77 -1.56
C LEU A 88 8.33 -6.13 -2.70
N PRO A 89 8.02 -7.16 -3.51
CA PRO A 89 8.76 -7.45 -4.73
C PRO A 89 8.39 -6.42 -5.80
N LEU A 90 9.13 -5.31 -5.82
CA LEU A 90 8.96 -4.21 -6.78
C LEU A 90 10.17 -4.13 -7.72
N GLN A 91 9.91 -3.68 -8.94
CA GLN A 91 10.92 -3.03 -9.79
C GLN A 91 10.82 -1.52 -9.54
N ALA A 92 11.94 -0.81 -9.54
CA ALA A 92 11.96 0.64 -9.36
C ALA A 92 12.87 1.34 -10.37
N ALA A 93 12.52 2.58 -10.70
CA ALA A 93 13.34 3.50 -11.49
C ALA A 93 13.25 4.91 -10.89
N LEU A 94 14.31 5.70 -11.03
CA LEU A 94 14.33 7.13 -10.66
C LEU A 94 14.90 7.92 -11.81
N ARG A 95 14.11 8.88 -12.30
CA ARG A 95 14.52 9.85 -13.31
C ARG A 95 14.41 11.25 -12.74
N SER A 96 15.35 12.11 -13.09
CA SER A 96 15.25 13.55 -12.85
C SER A 96 15.25 14.34 -14.14
N PHE A 97 14.68 15.53 -14.11
CA PHE A 97 14.67 16.47 -15.24
C PHE A 97 14.88 17.89 -14.79
N GLY A 98 15.47 18.69 -15.67
CA GLY A 98 15.98 20.02 -15.31
C GLY A 98 17.21 19.88 -14.45
N HIS A 99 18.34 20.38 -14.93
CA HIS A 99 19.61 20.27 -14.23
C HIS A 99 20.47 21.51 -14.45
N SER A 100 21.25 21.87 -13.44
CA SER A 100 22.38 22.77 -13.67
C SER A 100 23.34 22.11 -14.67
N SER A 101 23.92 22.90 -15.57
CA SER A 101 24.96 22.40 -16.49
C SER A 101 26.19 21.86 -15.74
N ALA A 102 26.40 22.27 -14.50
CA ALA A 102 27.42 21.70 -13.62
C ALA A 102 27.14 20.23 -13.22
N PHE A 103 25.88 19.79 -13.29
CA PHE A 103 25.47 18.41 -13.04
C PHE A 103 25.32 17.62 -14.34
N SER A 104 24.54 18.14 -15.30
CA SER A 104 24.24 17.45 -16.55
C SER A 104 23.81 18.43 -17.64
N GLU A 105 24.32 18.25 -18.85
CA GLU A 105 23.83 18.96 -20.05
C GLU A 105 22.59 18.27 -20.68
N LYS A 106 22.26 17.04 -20.25
CA LYS A 106 21.06 16.35 -20.71
C LYS A 106 19.83 16.95 -20.04
N SER A 107 18.76 17.12 -20.82
CA SER A 107 17.45 17.58 -20.32
C SER A 107 16.84 16.65 -19.26
N THR A 108 17.21 15.37 -19.28
CA THR A 108 16.73 14.36 -18.33
C THR A 108 17.82 13.33 -18.04
N VAL A 109 17.82 12.75 -16.85
CA VAL A 109 18.81 11.76 -16.39
C VAL A 109 18.09 10.58 -15.74
N LEU A 110 18.41 9.36 -16.14
CA LEU A 110 17.99 8.14 -15.45
C LEU A 110 18.98 7.84 -14.32
N ASN A 111 18.65 8.27 -13.11
CA ASN A 111 19.52 8.14 -11.94
C ASN A 111 19.53 6.71 -11.37
N TYR A 112 18.41 5.99 -11.50
CA TYR A 112 18.28 4.58 -11.16
C TYR A 112 17.48 3.88 -12.27
N GLY A 113 18.09 2.91 -12.94
CA GLY A 113 17.43 2.16 -14.02
C GLY A 113 16.39 1.18 -13.49
N LEU A 114 15.44 0.75 -14.34
CA LEU A 114 14.42 -0.22 -13.95
C LEU A 114 15.09 -1.53 -13.52
N ALA A 115 15.09 -1.77 -12.21
CA ALA A 115 15.72 -2.92 -11.57
C ALA A 115 14.96 -3.28 -10.29
N GLU A 116 15.32 -4.41 -9.66
CA GLU A 116 14.77 -4.78 -8.36
C GLU A 116 14.91 -3.62 -7.36
N TYR A 117 13.82 -3.32 -6.68
CA TYR A 117 13.75 -2.23 -5.72
C TYR A 117 14.69 -2.53 -4.54
N SER A 118 15.59 -1.58 -4.26
CA SER A 118 16.32 -1.55 -3.02
C SER A 118 16.26 -0.14 -2.44
N ARG A 119 15.95 -0.06 -1.15
CA ARG A 119 15.86 1.22 -0.43
C ARG A 119 17.14 2.03 -0.57
N ALA A 120 18.27 1.41 -0.24
CA ALA A 120 19.59 2.02 -0.35
C ALA A 120 19.94 2.45 -1.79
N GLY A 121 19.50 1.71 -2.80
CA GLY A 121 19.70 2.07 -4.21
C GLY A 121 18.97 3.36 -4.59
N ILE A 122 17.72 3.50 -4.15
CA ILE A 122 16.95 4.74 -4.34
C ILE A 122 17.54 5.90 -3.54
N ASP A 123 17.97 5.69 -2.29
CA ASP A 123 18.60 6.74 -1.47
C ASP A 123 19.89 7.26 -2.11
N GLY A 124 20.75 6.35 -2.58
CA GLY A 124 21.98 6.72 -3.29
C GLY A 124 21.69 7.48 -4.58
N ALA A 125 20.67 7.06 -5.34
CA ALA A 125 20.26 7.74 -6.55
C ALA A 125 19.67 9.14 -6.27
N LEU A 126 18.85 9.32 -5.23
CA LEU A 126 18.34 10.62 -4.79
C LEU A 126 19.46 11.56 -4.35
N ALA A 127 20.43 11.06 -3.58
CA ALA A 127 21.57 11.84 -3.10
C ALA A 127 22.48 12.33 -4.26
N SER A 128 22.50 11.61 -5.39
CA SER A 128 23.28 11.99 -6.57
C SER A 128 22.70 13.20 -7.33
N ILE A 129 21.43 13.55 -7.12
CA ILE A 129 20.76 14.62 -7.88
C ILE A 129 21.07 15.96 -7.23
N ILE A 130 22.23 16.55 -7.55
CA ILE A 130 22.61 17.90 -7.15
C ILE A 130 23.60 18.52 -8.15
N PRO A 131 23.57 19.85 -8.38
CA PRO A 131 22.53 20.80 -7.97
C PRO A 131 21.38 20.90 -8.98
N ALA A 132 20.20 21.28 -8.47
CA ALA A 132 19.07 21.69 -9.30
C ALA A 132 19.41 22.98 -10.10
N GLY A 133 18.78 23.15 -11.26
CA GLY A 133 18.99 24.29 -12.16
C GLY A 133 18.49 23.99 -13.57
N GLY A 134 18.73 24.90 -14.51
CA GLY A 134 18.36 24.70 -15.92
C GLY A 134 16.85 24.78 -16.20
N PRO A 135 16.42 24.43 -17.42
CA PRO A 135 15.01 24.47 -17.85
C PRO A 135 14.17 23.35 -17.19
N SER A 136 12.85 23.38 -17.34
CA SER A 136 11.91 22.37 -16.79
C SER A 136 11.29 21.44 -17.87
N PRO A 137 12.08 20.55 -18.50
CA PRO A 137 11.64 19.72 -19.64
C PRO A 137 10.82 18.49 -19.20
N MET A 138 9.67 18.71 -18.55
CA MET A 138 8.81 17.65 -18.05
C MET A 138 8.32 16.73 -19.17
N SER A 139 7.93 17.29 -20.32
CA SER A 139 7.44 16.53 -21.47
C SER A 139 8.52 15.60 -22.00
N ALA A 140 9.77 16.05 -22.05
CA ALA A 140 10.91 15.20 -22.40
C ALA A 140 11.12 14.07 -21.37
N SER A 141 10.95 14.37 -20.07
CA SER A 141 11.08 13.38 -19.00
C SER A 141 10.02 12.29 -19.09
N LEU A 142 8.76 12.67 -19.26
CA LEU A 142 7.64 11.74 -19.45
C LEU A 142 7.85 10.85 -20.69
N LYS A 143 8.36 11.42 -21.78
CA LYS A 143 8.70 10.65 -22.98
C LYS A 143 9.85 9.67 -22.74
N ALA A 144 10.86 10.06 -21.95
CA ALA A 144 11.97 9.19 -21.61
C ALA A 144 11.54 8.02 -20.71
N VAL A 145 10.61 8.24 -19.77
CA VAL A 145 10.00 7.18 -18.95
C VAL A 145 9.36 6.10 -19.84
N ALA A 146 8.76 6.46 -20.98
CA ALA A 146 8.23 5.49 -21.92
C ALA A 146 9.30 4.49 -22.42
N GLY A 147 10.53 4.96 -22.62
CA GLY A 147 11.68 4.13 -23.00
C GLY A 147 12.20 3.28 -21.85
N ASP A 148 12.24 3.84 -20.63
CA ASP A 148 12.69 3.14 -19.43
C ASP A 148 11.79 1.94 -19.07
N LEU A 149 10.49 2.04 -19.40
CA LEU A 149 9.46 1.05 -19.08
C LEU A 149 9.13 0.07 -20.22
N LYS A 150 9.81 0.16 -21.37
CA LYS A 150 9.42 -0.54 -22.61
C LYS A 150 9.25 -2.06 -22.45
N ASP A 151 10.07 -2.68 -21.62
CA ASP A 151 10.08 -4.14 -21.38
C ASP A 151 9.42 -4.51 -20.04
N SER A 152 8.81 -3.54 -19.35
CA SER A 152 8.17 -3.78 -18.05
C SER A 152 6.86 -4.56 -18.21
N GLU A 153 6.56 -5.42 -17.25
CA GLU A 153 5.28 -6.11 -17.09
C GLU A 153 4.58 -5.69 -15.79
N GLY A 154 3.27 -5.90 -15.70
CA GLY A 154 2.49 -5.57 -14.49
C GLY A 154 2.14 -4.08 -14.35
N LYS A 155 1.56 -3.74 -13.19
CA LYS A 155 1.08 -2.38 -12.89
C LYS A 155 2.25 -1.42 -12.60
N ILE A 156 2.12 -0.19 -13.05
CA ILE A 156 3.11 0.87 -12.99
C ILE A 156 2.51 2.03 -12.17
N ALA A 157 3.22 2.46 -11.14
CA ALA A 157 2.94 3.72 -10.46
C ALA A 157 4.09 4.69 -10.75
N MET A 158 3.77 5.83 -11.37
CA MET A 158 4.71 6.91 -11.61
C MET A 158 4.44 8.04 -10.62
N VAL A 159 5.38 8.33 -9.73
CA VAL A 159 5.30 9.44 -8.76
C VAL A 159 6.14 10.60 -9.28
N LEU A 160 5.47 11.64 -9.77
CA LEU A 160 6.05 12.87 -10.31
C LEU A 160 6.04 13.97 -9.25
N VAL A 161 7.21 14.47 -8.86
CA VAL A 161 7.39 15.54 -7.87
C VAL A 161 7.91 16.79 -8.56
N SER A 162 7.16 17.89 -8.50
CA SER A 162 7.46 19.15 -9.20
C SER A 162 6.68 20.31 -8.57
N ASP A 163 7.12 21.54 -8.80
CA ASP A 163 6.31 22.73 -8.54
C ASP A 163 5.36 23.08 -9.70
N GLY A 164 5.51 22.41 -10.84
CA GLY A 164 4.70 22.58 -12.04
C GLY A 164 4.92 23.91 -12.75
N LYS A 165 6.01 24.62 -12.43
CA LYS A 165 6.32 25.96 -12.95
C LYS A 165 7.31 25.90 -14.12
N ASP A 166 7.15 26.82 -15.07
CA ASP A 166 8.04 26.98 -16.24
C ASP A 166 8.20 25.70 -17.09
N ILE A 167 7.16 24.87 -17.11
CA ILE A 167 7.15 23.58 -17.80
C ILE A 167 7.15 23.76 -19.32
N ASP A 168 7.90 22.90 -20.00
CA ASP A 168 7.92 22.82 -21.46
C ASP A 168 6.54 22.50 -22.08
N ASN A 169 6.46 22.59 -23.41
CA ASN A 169 5.19 22.46 -24.11
C ASN A 169 4.66 21.02 -24.07
N ALA A 170 3.36 20.89 -23.76
CA ALA A 170 2.53 19.70 -23.94
C ALA A 170 2.75 18.47 -23.01
N PRO A 171 3.02 18.62 -21.69
CA PRO A 171 3.16 17.49 -20.77
C PRO A 171 1.89 16.62 -20.71
N LEU A 172 0.70 17.23 -20.84
CA LEU A 172 -0.57 16.50 -20.89
C LEU A 172 -0.72 15.65 -22.15
N THR A 173 -0.15 16.07 -23.28
CA THR A 173 -0.18 15.27 -24.51
C THR A 173 0.69 14.03 -24.34
N VAL A 174 1.90 14.18 -23.82
CA VAL A 174 2.81 13.05 -23.56
C VAL A 174 2.24 12.11 -22.50
N ALA A 175 1.59 12.62 -21.46
CA ALA A 175 0.91 11.78 -20.47
C ALA A 175 -0.23 10.94 -21.09
N ARG A 176 -0.98 11.50 -22.06
CA ARG A 176 -2.01 10.75 -22.80
C ARG A 176 -1.39 9.69 -23.70
N GLU A 177 -0.27 9.97 -24.35
CA GLU A 177 0.49 8.98 -25.13
C GLU A 177 0.96 7.82 -24.24
N LEU A 178 1.49 8.11 -23.04
CA LEU A 178 1.83 7.10 -22.04
C LEU A 178 0.60 6.26 -21.63
N LYS A 179 -0.56 6.89 -21.40
CA LYS A 179 -1.81 6.17 -21.12
C LYS A 179 -2.25 5.30 -22.29
N THR A 180 -2.09 5.75 -23.54
CA THR A 180 -2.36 4.93 -24.73
C THR A 180 -1.42 3.73 -24.79
N GLN A 181 -0.13 3.91 -24.47
CA GLN A 181 0.87 2.84 -24.52
C GLN A 181 0.69 1.79 -23.41
N TYR A 182 0.44 2.23 -22.17
CA TYR A 182 0.41 1.34 -21.01
C TYR A 182 -1.00 1.01 -20.51
N GLY A 183 -2.04 1.65 -21.04
CA GLY A 183 -3.44 1.40 -20.71
C GLY A 183 -3.72 1.51 -19.21
N ASP A 184 -4.45 0.56 -18.65
CA ASP A 184 -4.77 0.52 -17.21
C ASP A 184 -3.61 0.06 -16.35
N ARG A 185 -2.44 -0.22 -16.94
CA ARG A 185 -1.25 -0.55 -16.16
C ARG A 185 -0.65 0.69 -15.51
N LEU A 186 -0.76 1.86 -16.12
CA LEU A 186 -0.13 3.09 -15.64
C LEU A 186 -1.08 3.92 -14.77
N CYS A 187 -0.59 4.30 -13.59
CA CYS A 187 -1.17 5.35 -12.74
C CYS A 187 -0.14 6.47 -12.52
N ILE A 188 -0.55 7.71 -12.74
CA ILE A 188 0.31 8.91 -12.55
C ILE A 188 -0.08 9.61 -11.25
N TYR A 189 0.82 9.60 -10.29
CA TYR A 189 0.71 10.30 -9.01
C TYR A 189 1.53 11.57 -9.09
N THR A 190 0.96 12.71 -8.71
CA THR A 190 1.68 13.98 -8.76
C THR A 190 1.77 14.61 -7.38
N VAL A 191 2.93 15.14 -7.05
CA VAL A 191 3.23 15.79 -5.78
C VAL A 191 3.64 17.22 -6.08
N LEU A 192 2.78 18.16 -5.75
CA LEU A 192 3.05 19.58 -5.85
C LEU A 192 3.99 20.00 -4.72
N VAL A 193 5.06 20.72 -5.08
CA VAL A 193 5.95 21.37 -4.13
C VAL A 193 5.73 22.89 -4.17
N GLY A 194 5.39 23.47 -3.03
CA GLY A 194 5.03 24.90 -2.92
C GLY A 194 3.56 25.18 -3.24
N TYR A 195 3.25 26.43 -3.61
CA TYR A 195 1.88 26.90 -3.88
C TYR A 195 1.79 27.69 -5.20
N ASP A 196 2.20 27.08 -6.30
CA ASP A 196 1.93 27.62 -7.63
C ASP A 196 0.53 27.23 -8.10
N GLY A 197 -0.32 28.21 -8.42
CA GLY A 197 -1.71 27.97 -8.82
C GLY A 197 -1.82 27.26 -10.17
N ASP A 198 -1.00 27.66 -11.14
CA ASP A 198 -0.97 27.07 -12.48
C ASP A 198 -0.30 25.70 -12.44
N GLY A 199 0.80 25.57 -11.68
CA GLY A 199 1.47 24.30 -11.41
C GLY A 199 0.53 23.27 -10.77
N ARG A 200 -0.29 23.69 -9.80
CA ARG A 200 -1.33 22.83 -9.20
C ARG A 200 -2.33 22.33 -10.23
N ALA A 201 -2.83 23.20 -11.09
CA ALA A 201 -3.81 22.84 -12.12
C ALA A 201 -3.23 21.84 -13.12
N LEU A 202 -1.97 22.05 -13.52
CA LEU A 202 -1.25 21.13 -14.41
C LEU A 202 -1.06 19.75 -13.78
N LEU A 203 -0.50 19.68 -12.57
CA LEU A 203 -0.22 18.41 -11.88
C LEU A 203 -1.51 17.63 -11.60
N SER A 204 -2.58 18.31 -11.17
CA SER A 204 -3.91 17.72 -11.04
C SER A 204 -4.42 17.13 -12.36
N SER A 205 -4.25 17.86 -13.46
CA SER A 205 -4.65 17.39 -14.79
C SER A 205 -3.85 16.16 -15.22
N LEU A 206 -2.54 16.11 -14.92
CA LEU A 206 -1.67 14.98 -15.23
C LEU A 206 -2.06 13.71 -14.48
N SER A 207 -2.36 13.81 -13.18
CA SER A 207 -2.75 12.63 -12.41
C SER A 207 -4.06 12.03 -12.90
N GLN A 208 -5.00 12.87 -13.33
CA GLN A 208 -6.31 12.48 -13.84
C GLN A 208 -6.25 11.74 -15.18
N VAL A 209 -5.22 11.95 -16.01
CA VAL A 209 -5.08 11.31 -17.34
C VAL A 209 -5.24 9.78 -17.27
N THR A 210 -4.77 9.18 -16.18
CA THR A 210 -4.77 7.72 -16.04
C THR A 210 -6.03 7.13 -15.42
N GLY A 211 -6.86 7.96 -14.78
CA GLY A 211 -8.08 7.55 -14.06
C GLY A 211 -7.84 6.84 -12.70
N CYS A 212 -6.59 6.57 -12.33
CA CYS A 212 -6.23 5.91 -11.06
C CYS A 212 -5.17 6.66 -10.24
N GLY A 213 -4.62 7.74 -10.81
CA GLY A 213 -3.68 8.63 -10.15
C GLY A 213 -4.35 9.64 -9.22
N LEU A 214 -3.56 10.23 -8.33
CA LEU A 214 -4.00 11.30 -7.43
C LEU A 214 -2.94 12.40 -7.34
N ALA A 215 -3.41 13.62 -7.07
CA ALA A 215 -2.56 14.79 -6.88
C ALA A 215 -2.58 15.22 -5.41
N VAL A 216 -1.40 15.43 -4.83
CA VAL A 216 -1.20 15.84 -3.43
C VAL A 216 -0.25 17.04 -3.36
N ASN A 217 -0.25 17.74 -2.24
CA ASN A 217 0.80 18.70 -1.90
C ASN A 217 1.79 18.04 -0.93
N ALA A 218 3.09 18.24 -1.15
CA ALA A 218 4.13 17.73 -0.24
C ALA A 218 3.92 18.22 1.21
N MET A 219 3.37 19.42 1.40
CA MET A 219 3.11 20.01 2.72
C MET A 219 1.94 19.35 3.47
N ASP A 220 1.05 18.65 2.76
CA ASP A 220 -0.06 17.91 3.37
C ASP A 220 0.42 16.53 3.89
N ILE A 221 1.61 16.09 3.48
CA ILE A 221 2.17 14.76 3.76
C ILE A 221 3.52 14.91 4.50
N THR A 222 3.46 15.57 5.65
CA THR A 222 4.65 15.85 6.48
C THR A 222 4.82 14.88 7.65
N THR A 223 3.83 14.02 7.89
CA THR A 223 3.83 13.04 8.99
C THR A 223 4.01 11.62 8.47
N GLY A 224 4.54 10.73 9.31
CA GLY A 224 4.66 9.30 9.00
C GLY A 224 3.34 8.64 8.62
N ALA A 225 2.25 8.98 9.32
CA ALA A 225 0.93 8.45 9.04
C ALA A 225 0.42 8.90 7.66
N ALA A 226 0.50 10.20 7.35
CA ALA A 226 0.09 10.71 6.05
C ALA A 226 0.93 10.11 4.90
N MET A 227 2.23 9.92 5.12
CA MET A 227 3.10 9.28 4.13
C MET A 227 2.74 7.80 3.97
N ALA A 228 2.43 7.09 5.05
CA ALA A 228 1.99 5.70 4.99
C ALA A 228 0.70 5.56 4.19
N ASP A 229 -0.27 6.45 4.41
CA ASP A 229 -1.51 6.48 3.64
C ASP A 229 -1.24 6.73 2.14
N PHE A 230 -0.39 7.70 1.81
CA PHE A 230 -0.01 7.97 0.42
C PHE A 230 0.72 6.78 -0.23
N VAL A 231 1.69 6.17 0.47
CA VAL A 231 2.38 4.96 0.00
C VAL A 231 1.39 3.80 -0.20
N ALA A 232 0.41 3.66 0.68
CA ALA A 232 -0.65 2.64 0.52
C ALA A 232 -1.51 2.92 -0.73
N ASP A 233 -1.89 4.17 -0.99
CA ASP A 233 -2.64 4.54 -2.20
C ASP A 233 -1.84 4.29 -3.48
N VAL A 234 -0.53 4.48 -3.45
CA VAL A 234 0.37 4.27 -4.59
C VAL A 234 0.64 2.78 -4.83
N LEU A 235 1.00 2.03 -3.79
CA LEU A 235 1.57 0.69 -3.93
C LEU A 235 0.60 -0.45 -3.64
N LEU A 236 -0.44 -0.17 -2.87
CA LEU A 236 -1.32 -1.18 -2.31
C LEU A 236 -2.75 -0.98 -2.78
N ARG A 237 -3.55 -2.02 -2.56
CA ARG A 237 -5.00 -1.94 -2.58
C ARG A 237 -5.53 -2.56 -1.31
N LYS A 238 -6.55 -1.93 -0.73
CA LYS A 238 -7.26 -2.53 0.39
C LYS A 238 -7.93 -3.80 -0.13
N VAL A 239 -7.71 -4.91 0.55
CA VAL A 239 -8.55 -6.07 0.33
C VAL A 239 -9.84 -5.74 1.03
N GLU A 240 -10.93 -5.58 0.28
CA GLU A 240 -12.26 -5.61 0.90
C GLU A 240 -12.33 -6.89 1.72
N ALA A 241 -12.53 -6.74 3.03
CA ALA A 241 -12.65 -7.87 3.93
C ALA A 241 -13.79 -8.74 3.40
N VAL A 242 -13.47 -9.94 2.94
CA VAL A 242 -14.52 -10.90 2.57
C VAL A 242 -15.25 -11.21 3.88
N ALA A 243 -16.46 -10.69 4.04
CA ALA A 243 -17.24 -10.89 5.25
C ALA A 243 -17.44 -12.39 5.50
N LEU A 244 -17.27 -12.81 6.75
CA LEU A 244 -17.61 -14.18 7.12
C LEU A 244 -19.14 -14.36 7.01
N PRO A 245 -19.61 -15.54 6.60
CA PRO A 245 -21.04 -15.83 6.59
C PRO A 245 -21.62 -15.67 8.00
N GLU A 246 -22.89 -15.29 8.07
CA GLU A 246 -23.62 -15.35 9.34
C GLU A 246 -23.60 -16.77 9.91
N MET A 247 -23.36 -16.84 11.21
CA MET A 247 -23.29 -18.11 11.92
C MET A 247 -24.70 -18.56 12.32
N SER A 248 -25.02 -19.82 12.01
CA SER A 248 -26.27 -20.44 12.45
C SER A 248 -26.29 -20.56 13.99
N LYS A 249 -27.47 -20.80 14.56
CA LYS A 249 -27.61 -21.14 15.99
C LYS A 249 -26.76 -22.36 16.41
N ALA A 250 -26.40 -23.23 15.46
CA ALA A 250 -25.58 -24.42 15.70
C ALA A 250 -24.06 -24.16 15.56
N GLY A 251 -23.64 -22.91 15.33
CA GLY A 251 -22.22 -22.55 15.18
C GLY A 251 -21.63 -22.93 13.83
N THR A 252 -22.45 -23.04 12.79
CA THR A 252 -22.04 -23.43 11.42
C THR A 252 -22.35 -22.32 10.42
N TRP A 253 -21.56 -22.23 9.36
CA TRP A 253 -21.91 -21.48 8.16
C TRP A 253 -22.75 -22.35 7.25
N VAL A 254 -23.99 -21.91 7.01
CA VAL A 254 -24.95 -22.62 6.17
C VAL A 254 -24.94 -21.99 4.78
N PHE A 255 -24.34 -22.69 3.83
CA PHE A 255 -24.31 -22.27 2.43
C PHE A 255 -25.47 -22.94 1.68
N LYS A 256 -26.58 -22.21 1.54
CA LYS A 256 -27.72 -22.66 0.73
C LYS A 256 -27.26 -22.85 -0.73
N ASP A 257 -27.95 -23.75 -1.44
CA ASP A 257 -27.76 -24.02 -2.87
C ASP A 257 -26.55 -24.88 -3.28
N ILE A 258 -25.90 -25.58 -2.35
CA ILE A 258 -24.99 -26.69 -2.69
C ILE A 258 -25.83 -27.94 -2.93
N LYS A 259 -26.05 -28.27 -4.20
CA LYS A 259 -26.91 -29.36 -4.65
C LYS A 259 -26.11 -30.50 -5.28
N PHE A 260 -26.62 -31.71 -5.08
CA PHE A 260 -26.06 -32.92 -5.67
C PHE A 260 -27.10 -33.57 -6.58
N GLU A 261 -26.63 -34.32 -7.57
CA GLU A 261 -27.50 -35.25 -8.30
C GLU A 261 -28.19 -36.21 -7.33
N LEU A 262 -29.43 -36.59 -7.67
CA LEU A 262 -30.23 -37.50 -6.86
C LEU A 262 -29.44 -38.77 -6.55
N ASP A 263 -29.41 -39.12 -5.27
CA ASP A 263 -28.74 -40.31 -4.74
C ASP A 263 -27.23 -40.43 -5.03
N LYS A 264 -26.60 -39.31 -5.42
CA LYS A 264 -25.18 -39.27 -5.78
C LYS A 264 -24.41 -38.23 -4.97
N ALA A 265 -23.08 -38.37 -5.03
CA ALA A 265 -22.11 -37.39 -4.53
C ALA A 265 -21.50 -36.56 -5.68
N VAL A 266 -22.29 -36.31 -6.74
CA VAL A 266 -21.92 -35.49 -7.90
C VAL A 266 -22.56 -34.11 -7.73
N LEU A 267 -21.74 -33.05 -7.78
CA LEU A 267 -22.20 -31.66 -7.65
C LEU A 267 -22.95 -31.22 -8.91
N MET A 268 -24.12 -30.58 -8.73
CA MET A 268 -24.82 -29.93 -9.83
C MET A 268 -24.12 -28.62 -10.24
N GLN A 269 -24.24 -28.26 -11.52
CA GLN A 269 -23.65 -27.02 -12.07
C GLN A 269 -24.08 -25.76 -11.30
N SER A 270 -25.31 -25.73 -10.79
CA SER A 270 -25.86 -24.64 -9.98
C SER A 270 -25.13 -24.42 -8.65
N SER A 271 -24.36 -25.39 -8.16
CA SER A 271 -23.63 -25.30 -6.89
C SER A 271 -22.32 -24.53 -7.00
N TYR A 272 -21.71 -24.46 -8.19
CA TYR A 272 -20.38 -23.89 -8.37
C TYR A 272 -20.27 -22.42 -7.98
N PRO A 273 -21.25 -21.53 -8.26
CA PRO A 273 -21.22 -20.15 -7.76
C PRO A 273 -21.07 -20.08 -6.24
N ARG A 274 -21.85 -20.88 -5.49
CA ARG A 274 -21.79 -20.94 -4.02
C ARG A 274 -20.47 -21.53 -3.53
N LEU A 275 -19.98 -22.59 -4.17
CA LEU A 275 -18.68 -23.17 -3.83
C LEU A 275 -17.52 -22.19 -4.09
N ASN A 276 -17.59 -21.39 -5.15
CA ASN A 276 -16.59 -20.37 -5.45
C ASN A 276 -16.58 -19.25 -4.40
N GLU A 277 -17.73 -18.91 -3.81
CA GLU A 277 -17.80 -17.99 -2.68
C GLU A 277 -17.09 -18.56 -1.44
N ILE A 278 -17.32 -19.84 -1.13
CA ILE A 278 -16.60 -20.54 -0.04
C ILE A 278 -15.09 -20.51 -0.28
N VAL A 279 -14.64 -20.75 -1.52
CA VAL A 279 -13.22 -20.64 -1.89
C VAL A 279 -12.68 -19.24 -1.60
N LYS A 280 -13.42 -18.18 -1.98
CA LYS A 280 -13.01 -16.80 -1.72
C LYS A 280 -12.85 -16.53 -0.22
N ILE A 281 -13.82 -16.96 0.59
CA ILE A 281 -13.78 -16.81 2.07
C ILE A 281 -12.57 -17.55 2.65
N LEU A 282 -12.40 -18.84 2.33
CA LEU A 282 -11.31 -19.63 2.90
C LEU A 282 -9.92 -19.17 2.42
N LYS A 283 -9.81 -18.58 1.23
CA LYS A 283 -8.56 -17.96 0.77
C LYS A 283 -8.29 -16.61 1.45
N ALA A 284 -9.32 -15.84 1.74
CA ALA A 284 -9.19 -14.55 2.43
C ALA A 284 -8.80 -14.72 3.90
N HIS A 285 -9.29 -15.78 4.55
CA HIS A 285 -9.06 -16.08 5.97
C HIS A 285 -8.23 -17.34 6.13
N SER A 286 -6.91 -17.24 5.93
CA SER A 286 -6.01 -18.42 5.90
C SER A 286 -5.82 -19.12 7.25
N ASP A 287 -6.17 -18.44 8.32
CA ASP A 287 -6.15 -18.88 9.72
C ASP A 287 -7.31 -19.83 10.06
N ILE A 288 -8.44 -19.75 9.34
CA ILE A 288 -9.63 -20.55 9.65
C ILE A 288 -9.45 -21.99 9.15
N LYS A 289 -9.74 -22.96 10.02
CA LYS A 289 -9.96 -24.37 9.67
C LYS A 289 -11.45 -24.66 9.66
N VAL A 290 -11.92 -25.58 8.82
CA VAL A 290 -13.34 -25.93 8.70
C VAL A 290 -13.58 -27.42 8.67
N GLU A 291 -14.65 -27.86 9.33
CA GLU A 291 -15.25 -29.18 9.14
C GLU A 291 -16.42 -29.05 8.14
N ILE A 292 -16.32 -29.71 7.00
CA ILE A 292 -17.35 -29.80 5.98
C ILE A 292 -18.31 -30.93 6.39
N GLN A 293 -19.54 -30.58 6.70
CA GLN A 293 -20.57 -31.46 7.24
C GLN A 293 -21.59 -31.80 6.16
N GLY A 294 -21.72 -33.07 5.81
CA GLY A 294 -22.75 -33.56 4.89
C GLY A 294 -23.97 -34.07 5.65
N HIS A 295 -25.16 -33.78 5.12
CA HIS A 295 -26.44 -34.23 5.68
C HIS A 295 -27.36 -34.82 4.60
N THR A 296 -28.23 -35.75 5.00
CA THR A 296 -29.27 -36.36 4.15
C THR A 296 -30.65 -36.14 4.75
N ASP A 297 -31.69 -36.47 3.99
CA ASP A 297 -33.02 -36.71 4.53
C ASP A 297 -33.15 -38.14 5.09
N SER A 298 -34.32 -38.48 5.63
CA SER A 298 -34.58 -39.79 6.27
C SER A 298 -35.21 -40.85 5.35
N THR A 299 -34.97 -40.80 4.04
CA THR A 299 -35.62 -41.71 3.08
C THR A 299 -34.93 -43.07 2.92
N ALA A 300 -33.65 -43.17 3.27
CA ALA A 300 -32.84 -44.37 3.14
C ALA A 300 -32.38 -44.88 4.51
N SER A 301 -31.78 -46.08 4.56
CA SER A 301 -31.24 -46.62 5.83
C SER A 301 -30.15 -45.72 6.42
N ASP A 302 -30.03 -45.68 7.74
CA ASP A 302 -29.01 -44.92 8.47
C ASP A 302 -27.59 -45.13 7.93
N ALA A 303 -27.21 -46.39 7.69
CA ALA A 303 -25.88 -46.75 7.20
C ALA A 303 -25.62 -46.15 5.80
N TYR A 304 -26.64 -46.21 4.93
CA TYR A 304 -26.58 -45.64 3.59
C TYR A 304 -26.47 -44.11 3.63
N ASN A 305 -27.31 -43.47 4.44
CA ASN A 305 -27.33 -42.02 4.61
C ASN A 305 -26.03 -41.49 5.20
N LEU A 306 -25.43 -42.23 6.14
CA LEU A 306 -24.13 -41.90 6.70
C LEU A 306 -23.00 -41.97 5.66
N ASP A 307 -22.98 -43.01 4.82
CA ASP A 307 -21.98 -43.11 3.75
C ASP A 307 -22.16 -42.02 2.68
N LEU A 308 -23.40 -41.80 2.21
CA LEU A 308 -23.70 -40.80 1.19
C LEU A 308 -23.33 -39.38 1.64
N SER A 309 -23.72 -39.00 2.86
CA SER A 309 -23.35 -37.70 3.43
C SER A 309 -21.83 -37.51 3.54
N ARG A 310 -21.09 -38.56 3.94
CA ARG A 310 -19.61 -38.52 4.00
C ARG A 310 -19.00 -38.30 2.61
N ARG A 311 -19.47 -39.03 1.59
CA ARG A 311 -19.00 -38.86 0.21
C ARG A 311 -19.29 -37.45 -0.32
N ARG A 312 -20.46 -36.89 -0.04
CA ARG A 312 -20.82 -35.51 -0.42
C ARG A 312 -19.88 -34.48 0.21
N ALA A 313 -19.59 -34.60 1.50
CA ALA A 313 -18.64 -33.73 2.17
C ALA A 313 -17.22 -33.83 1.56
N GLN A 314 -16.79 -35.05 1.21
CA GLN A 314 -15.51 -35.27 0.53
C GLN A 314 -15.48 -34.66 -0.88
N THR A 315 -16.57 -34.74 -1.64
CA THR A 315 -16.67 -34.09 -2.96
C THR A 315 -16.48 -32.58 -2.84
N VAL A 316 -17.13 -31.94 -1.86
CA VAL A 316 -16.95 -30.50 -1.59
C VAL A 316 -15.50 -30.20 -1.21
N MET A 317 -14.91 -30.99 -0.29
CA MET A 317 -13.50 -30.83 0.10
C MET A 317 -12.56 -30.89 -1.11
N LYS A 318 -12.73 -31.89 -1.98
CA LYS A 318 -11.93 -32.05 -3.21
C LYS A 318 -12.08 -30.85 -4.15
N TYR A 319 -13.30 -30.31 -4.28
CA TYR A 319 -13.53 -29.11 -5.08
C TYR A 319 -12.78 -27.89 -4.50
N LEU A 320 -12.86 -27.66 -3.19
CA LEU A 320 -12.17 -26.54 -2.55
C LEU A 320 -10.64 -26.69 -2.67
N GLN A 321 -10.12 -27.93 -2.54
CA GLN A 321 -8.71 -28.25 -2.76
C GLN A 321 -8.26 -27.96 -4.18
N SER A 322 -9.03 -28.36 -5.20
CA SER A 322 -8.68 -28.10 -6.60
C SER A 322 -8.67 -26.61 -6.95
N LYS A 323 -9.36 -25.78 -6.14
CA LYS A 323 -9.31 -24.32 -6.21
C LYS A 323 -8.20 -23.68 -5.36
N GLY A 324 -7.37 -24.47 -4.68
CA GLY A 324 -6.20 -24.00 -3.94
C GLY A 324 -6.42 -23.75 -2.44
N VAL A 325 -7.46 -24.32 -1.83
CA VAL A 325 -7.60 -24.34 -0.37
C VAL A 325 -6.81 -25.53 0.20
N ALA A 326 -5.88 -25.28 1.11
CA ALA A 326 -5.00 -26.32 1.66
C ALA A 326 -5.79 -27.45 2.36
N ALA A 327 -5.47 -28.70 2.04
CA ALA A 327 -6.15 -29.88 2.60
C ALA A 327 -6.07 -29.94 4.13
N SER A 328 -4.96 -29.49 4.73
CA SER A 328 -4.74 -29.43 6.19
C SER A 328 -5.69 -28.50 6.93
N ARG A 329 -6.44 -27.65 6.21
CA ARG A 329 -7.42 -26.71 6.77
C ARG A 329 -8.85 -27.22 6.73
N MET A 330 -9.08 -28.42 6.17
CA MET A 330 -10.41 -28.95 5.94
C MET A 330 -10.51 -30.39 6.44
N THR A 331 -11.60 -30.71 7.11
CA THR A 331 -12.00 -32.08 7.42
C THR A 331 -13.38 -32.33 6.81
N ALA A 332 -13.65 -33.54 6.33
CA ALA A 332 -14.95 -33.90 5.75
C ALA A 332 -15.63 -34.96 6.61
N LYS A 333 -16.88 -34.70 7.02
CA LYS A 333 -17.65 -35.59 7.91
C LYS A 333 -19.09 -35.72 7.45
N GLY A 334 -19.58 -36.96 7.41
CA GLY A 334 -20.99 -37.27 7.17
C GLY A 334 -21.75 -37.40 8.47
N TYR A 335 -22.98 -36.88 8.51
CA TYR A 335 -23.90 -37.00 9.64
C TYR A 335 -25.18 -37.75 9.31
N GLY A 336 -25.36 -38.17 8.05
CA GLY A 336 -26.61 -38.77 7.57
C GLY A 336 -27.82 -37.90 7.91
N GLU A 337 -28.88 -38.54 8.40
CA GLU A 337 -30.14 -37.91 8.83
C GLU A 337 -30.17 -37.48 10.30
N SER A 338 -29.10 -37.73 11.07
CA SER A 338 -29.07 -37.55 12.54
C SER A 338 -29.22 -36.09 13.01
N ARG A 339 -29.14 -35.12 12.09
CA ARG A 339 -29.18 -33.67 12.37
C ARG A 339 -30.10 -32.95 11.38
N PRO A 340 -31.42 -33.19 11.43
CA PRO A 340 -32.38 -32.50 10.57
C PRO A 340 -32.50 -31.03 11.00
N ILE A 341 -32.72 -30.16 10.02
CA ILE A 341 -33.06 -28.74 10.25
C ILE A 341 -34.50 -28.41 9.87
N ASP A 342 -35.19 -29.36 9.25
CA ASP A 342 -36.58 -29.26 8.82
C ASP A 342 -37.25 -30.64 8.86
N SER A 343 -38.57 -30.68 8.69
CA SER A 343 -39.37 -31.90 8.70
C SER A 343 -39.01 -32.85 7.55
N ASN A 344 -38.74 -34.12 7.87
CA ASN A 344 -38.62 -35.17 6.84
C ASN A 344 -39.98 -35.63 6.27
N GLY A 345 -41.09 -35.18 6.87
CA GLY A 345 -42.44 -35.53 6.43
C GLY A 345 -42.87 -34.84 5.12
N THR A 346 -42.20 -33.77 4.71
CA THR A 346 -42.51 -33.02 3.48
C THR A 346 -41.34 -33.04 2.50
N GLU A 347 -41.61 -32.97 1.19
CA GLU A 347 -40.52 -32.91 0.21
C GLU A 347 -39.65 -31.66 0.37
N GLN A 348 -40.27 -30.54 0.72
CA GLN A 348 -39.54 -29.30 0.98
C GLN A 348 -38.57 -29.45 2.15
N GLY A 349 -39.02 -30.03 3.27
CA GLY A 349 -38.15 -30.21 4.43
C GLY A 349 -37.06 -31.26 4.21
N ARG A 350 -37.35 -32.33 3.46
CA ARG A 350 -36.31 -33.26 2.98
C ARG A 350 -35.28 -32.56 2.11
N SER A 351 -35.71 -31.72 1.17
CA SER A 351 -34.80 -30.91 0.35
C SER A 351 -33.93 -29.98 1.18
N ASN A 352 -34.46 -29.40 2.26
CA ASN A 352 -33.70 -28.58 3.19
C ASN A 352 -32.70 -29.42 4.00
N ASN A 353 -33.05 -30.65 4.39
CA ASN A 353 -32.17 -31.56 5.11
C ASN A 353 -31.00 -32.08 4.26
N ARG A 354 -31.20 -32.26 2.94
CA ARG A 354 -30.14 -32.59 1.97
C ARG A 354 -29.21 -31.40 1.71
N ARG A 355 -28.22 -31.19 2.58
CA ARG A 355 -27.36 -29.99 2.57
C ARG A 355 -25.92 -30.29 2.95
N VAL A 356 -25.07 -29.27 2.76
CA VAL A 356 -23.71 -29.22 3.28
C VAL A 356 -23.54 -27.94 4.11
N GLU A 357 -22.93 -28.08 5.29
CA GLU A 357 -22.57 -26.98 6.17
C GLU A 357 -21.06 -26.94 6.39
N LEU A 358 -20.51 -25.76 6.70
CA LEU A 358 -19.11 -25.64 7.11
C LEU A 358 -19.06 -25.16 8.54
N LYS A 359 -18.42 -25.93 9.42
CA LYS A 359 -18.21 -25.54 10.81
C LYS A 359 -16.78 -25.01 10.98
N PRO A 360 -16.58 -23.72 11.30
CA PRO A 360 -15.25 -23.23 11.66
C PRO A 360 -14.74 -23.95 12.92
N MET A 361 -13.48 -24.37 12.87
CA MET A 361 -12.76 -25.03 13.95
C MET A 361 -11.80 -24.01 14.56
N LYS A 362 -11.83 -23.88 15.89
CA LYS A 362 -10.86 -23.07 16.63
C LYS A 362 -9.47 -23.68 16.59
#